data_AF-A0AA42B975-F1
#
_entry.id   AF-A0AA42B975-F1
#
_cell.length_a   1.000
_cell.length_b   1.000
_cell.length_c   1.000
_cell.angle_alpha   90.00
_cell.angle_beta   90.00
_cell.angle_gamma   90.00
#
_symmetry.space_group_name_H-M   'P 1'
#
loop_
_entity.id
_entity.type
_entity.pdbx_description
1 polymer ?
#
loop_
_entity_poly.entity_id
_entity_poly.type
_entity_poly.pdbx_seq_one_letter_code
_entity_poly.pdbx_strand_id
1 'polypeptide(L)'
;MPIGSFVNALPPAFFILVHLVAFIIGAYFAYRAFGAQVRALGWAFTLYAVAELIYMSYHLNWTVILFAHTLAEVLDLVAFILIFASAVQRVAVARRAQATS
;
A
#
# COMPACT_ATOMS: atom_id res chain seq x y z
N MET A 1 -14.97 20.88 10.79
CA MET A 1 -16.15 20.07 10.41
C MET A 1 -16.29 18.94 11.42
N PRO A 2 -17.52 18.59 11.87
CA PRO A 2 -17.69 17.70 13.03
C PRO A 2 -17.27 16.24 12.78
N ILE A 3 -17.41 15.73 11.55
CA ILE A 3 -16.96 14.39 11.18
C ILE A 3 -15.42 14.35 11.18
N GLY A 4 -14.85 13.40 11.93
CA GLY A 4 -13.40 13.18 11.99
C GLY A 4 -12.64 14.11 12.93
N SER A 5 -13.31 15.07 13.60
CA SER A 5 -12.65 15.99 14.53
C SER A 5 -11.96 15.29 15.71
N PHE A 6 -12.47 14.12 16.12
CA PHE A 6 -11.88 13.29 17.18
C PHE A 6 -10.45 12.81 16.83
N VAL A 7 -10.10 12.72 15.55
CA VAL A 7 -8.76 12.28 15.10
C VAL A 7 -7.68 13.25 15.59
N ASN A 8 -8.02 14.54 15.71
CA ASN A 8 -7.10 15.55 16.24
C ASN A 8 -6.80 15.38 17.75
N ALA A 9 -7.59 14.58 18.46
CA ALA A 9 -7.34 14.25 19.87
C ALA A 9 -6.41 13.04 20.03
N LEU A 10 -6.08 12.33 18.94
CA LEU A 10 -5.22 11.16 18.99
C LEU A 10 -3.74 11.57 19.03
N PRO A 11 -2.90 10.88 19.84
CA PRO A 11 -1.48 11.21 19.93
C PRO A 11 -0.74 10.86 18.63
N PRO A 12 0.36 11.55 18.27
CA PRO A 12 1.16 11.23 17.07
C PRO A 12 1.59 9.76 16.98
N ALA A 13 1.89 9.13 18.13
CA ALA A 13 2.25 7.71 18.20
C ALA A 13 1.16 6.76 17.68
N PHE A 14 -0.12 7.15 17.76
CA PHE A 14 -1.22 6.38 17.19
C PHE A 14 -1.09 6.25 15.66
N PHE A 15 -0.77 7.35 14.97
CA PHE A 15 -0.61 7.33 13.52
C PHE A 15 0.60 6.50 13.10
N ILE A 16 1.71 6.60 13.84
CA ILE A 16 2.87 5.73 13.64
C ILE A 16 2.49 4.25 13.76
N LEU A 17 1.71 3.89 14.78
CA LEU A 17 1.27 2.50 14.96
C LEU A 17 0.40 2.02 13.78
N VAL A 18 -0.51 2.85 13.29
CA VAL A 18 -1.36 2.52 12.12
C VAL A 18 -0.48 2.22 10.90
N HIS A 19 0.46 3.10 10.57
CA HIS A 19 1.37 2.92 9.44
C HIS A 19 2.34 1.74 9.64
N LEU A 20 2.78 1.48 10.88
CA LEU A 20 3.61 0.31 11.18
C LEU A 20 2.85 -1.01 10.94
N VAL A 21 1.60 -1.09 11.40
CA VAL A 21 0.75 -2.27 11.18
C VAL A 21 0.47 -2.46 9.68
N ALA A 22 0.12 -1.37 8.98
CA ALA A 22 -0.07 -1.36 7.54
C ALA A 22 1.18 -1.84 6.79
N PHE A 23 2.36 -1.31 7.15
CA PHE A 23 3.66 -1.75 6.63
C PHE A 23 3.87 -3.26 6.80
N ILE A 24 3.64 -3.80 7.99
CA ILE A 24 3.80 -5.24 8.27
C ILE A 24 2.88 -6.07 7.38
N ILE A 25 1.61 -5.65 7.24
CA ILE A 25 0.63 -6.33 6.38
C ILE A 25 1.09 -6.30 4.91
N GLY A 26 1.50 -5.13 4.42
CA GLY A 26 2.05 -4.94 3.07
C GLY A 26 3.27 -5.82 2.81
N ALA A 27 4.26 -5.77 3.70
CA ALA A 27 5.48 -6.56 3.60
C ALA A 27 5.20 -8.07 3.62
N TYR A 28 4.26 -8.51 4.47
CA TYR A 28 3.81 -9.90 4.50
C TYR A 28 3.19 -10.34 3.17
N PHE A 29 2.27 -9.56 2.61
CA PHE A 29 1.66 -9.90 1.33
C PHE A 29 2.64 -9.83 0.16
N ALA A 30 3.60 -8.90 0.19
CA ALA A 30 4.69 -8.86 -0.78
C ALA A 30 5.51 -10.17 -0.73
N TYR A 31 5.95 -10.59 0.46
CA TYR A 31 6.66 -11.85 0.68
C TYR A 31 5.86 -13.05 0.15
N ARG A 32 4.57 -13.14 0.49
CA ARG A 32 3.68 -14.21 0.04
C ARG A 32 3.51 -14.21 -1.49
N ALA A 33 3.33 -13.05 -2.10
CA ALA A 33 3.14 -12.92 -3.54
C ALA A 33 4.41 -13.28 -4.33
N PHE A 34 5.59 -12.85 -3.88
CA PHE A 34 6.85 -13.27 -4.49
C PHE A 34 7.09 -14.77 -4.32
N GLY A 35 6.81 -15.33 -3.14
CA GLY A 35 6.87 -16.77 -2.90
C GLY A 35 5.95 -17.58 -3.83
N ALA A 36 4.78 -17.03 -4.17
CA ALA A 36 3.83 -17.62 -5.12
C ALA A 36 4.10 -17.26 -6.60
N GLN A 37 5.26 -16.65 -6.91
CA GLN A 37 5.64 -16.20 -8.25
C GLN A 37 4.66 -15.21 -8.91
N VAL A 38 3.87 -14.50 -8.09
CA VAL A 38 2.97 -13.44 -8.56
C VAL A 38 3.68 -12.09 -8.51
N ARG A 39 4.64 -11.90 -9.42
CA ARG A 39 5.54 -10.73 -9.41
C ARG A 39 4.82 -9.38 -9.40
N ALA A 40 3.75 -9.23 -10.16
CA ALA A 40 3.00 -7.97 -10.23
C ALA A 40 2.37 -7.58 -8.87
N LEU A 41 1.70 -8.53 -8.19
CA LEU A 41 1.19 -8.29 -6.84
C LEU A 41 2.32 -8.12 -5.82
N GLY A 42 3.43 -8.86 -5.97
CA GLY A 42 4.61 -8.68 -5.12
C GLY A 42 5.10 -7.24 -5.14
N TRP A 43 5.29 -6.66 -6.33
CA TRP A 43 5.67 -5.25 -6.47
C TRP A 43 4.60 -4.28 -5.98
N ALA A 44 3.32 -4.57 -6.21
CA ALA A 44 2.24 -3.73 -5.71
C ALA A 44 2.26 -3.61 -4.18
N PHE A 45 2.38 -4.75 -3.47
CA PHE A 45 2.49 -4.77 -2.02
C PHE A 45 3.81 -4.19 -1.51
N THR A 46 4.91 -4.30 -2.26
CA THR A 46 6.16 -3.61 -1.94
C THR A 46 6.00 -2.09 -2.00
N LEU A 47 5.37 -1.56 -3.05
CA LEU A 47 5.13 -0.11 -3.17
C LEU A 47 4.26 0.41 -2.03
N TYR A 48 3.21 -0.33 -1.68
CA TYR A 48 2.38 -0.06 -0.51
C TYR A 48 3.22 -0.04 0.78
N ALA A 49 4.02 -1.08 1.05
CA ALA A 49 4.88 -1.12 2.23
C ALA A 49 5.88 0.06 2.27
N VAL A 50 6.46 0.44 1.13
CA VAL A 50 7.35 1.60 1.04
C VAL A 50 6.59 2.90 1.32
N ALA A 51 5.35 3.06 0.84
CA ALA A 51 4.52 4.21 1.14
C ALA A 51 4.31 4.38 2.65
N GLU A 52 4.02 3.28 3.36
CA GLU A 52 3.83 3.29 4.81
C GLU A 52 5.10 3.67 5.59
N LEU A 53 6.28 3.25 5.11
CA LEU A 53 7.57 3.72 5.65
C LEU A 53 7.73 5.24 5.48
N ILE A 54 7.33 5.77 4.33
CA ILE A 54 7.40 7.21 4.04
C ILE A 54 6.37 7.98 4.88
N TYR A 55 5.15 7.44 5.08
CA TYR A 55 4.17 8.02 6.00
C TYR A 55 4.66 8.09 7.44
N MET A 56 5.37 7.06 7.92
CA MET A 56 6.00 7.13 9.25
C MET A 56 7.03 8.26 9.32
N SER A 57 7.83 8.46 8.26
CA SER A 57 8.77 9.60 8.21
C SER A 57 8.06 10.96 8.26
N TYR A 58 6.89 11.08 7.63
CA TYR A 58 6.04 12.26 7.68
C TYR A 58 5.55 12.51 9.12
N HIS A 59 5.00 11.49 9.79
CA HIS A 59 4.50 11.64 11.17
C HIS A 59 5.59 11.86 12.22
N LEU A 60 6.83 11.46 11.92
CA LEU A 60 8.01 11.77 12.75
C LEU A 60 8.59 13.17 12.46
N ASN A 61 7.98 13.93 11.54
CA ASN A 61 8.49 15.23 11.07
C ASN A 61 9.95 15.17 10.59
N TRP A 62 10.32 14.10 9.88
CA TRP A 62 11.67 13.93 9.38
C TRP A 62 11.91 14.85 8.17
N THR A 63 12.52 16.00 8.43
CA THR A 63 12.66 17.13 7.47
C THR A 63 13.53 16.85 6.25
N VAL A 64 14.25 15.74 6.21
CA VAL A 64 15.13 15.35 5.09
C VAL A 64 14.31 14.85 3.89
N ILE A 65 13.09 14.37 4.11
CA ILE A 65 12.19 13.89 3.04
C ILE A 65 11.15 14.98 2.76
N LEU A 66 11.53 15.96 1.93
CA LEU A 66 10.59 16.96 1.42
C LEU A 66 9.47 16.25 0.66
N PHE A 67 8.22 16.64 0.91
CA PHE A 67 7.02 16.03 0.31
C PHE A 67 6.79 14.55 0.66
N ALA A 68 7.28 14.09 1.83
CA ALA A 68 7.04 12.71 2.30
C ALA A 68 5.57 12.28 2.18
N HIS A 69 4.64 13.15 2.58
CA HIS A 69 3.20 12.88 2.47
C HIS A 69 2.77 12.60 1.02
N THR A 70 3.04 13.52 0.10
CA THR A 70 2.68 13.39 -1.32
C THR A 70 3.35 12.19 -1.97
N LEU A 71 4.60 11.90 -1.60
CA LEU A 71 5.32 10.74 -2.12
C LEU A 71 4.66 9.43 -1.65
N ALA A 72 4.27 9.35 -0.38
CA ALA A 72 3.54 8.20 0.14
C ALA A 72 2.20 8.00 -0.59
N GLU A 73 1.42 9.07 -0.77
CA GLU A 73 0.14 9.02 -1.50
C GLU A 73 0.30 8.51 -2.95
N VAL A 74 1.34 8.96 -3.66
CA VAL A 74 1.61 8.51 -5.04
C VAL A 74 2.01 7.03 -5.07
N LEU A 75 2.83 6.57 -4.13
CA LEU A 75 3.20 5.16 -4.04
C LEU A 75 1.99 4.27 -3.76
N ASP A 76 1.10 4.68 -2.86
CA ASP A 76 -0.16 3.99 -2.59
C ASP A 76 -1.06 3.94 -3.82
N LEU A 77 -1.19 5.05 -4.54
CA LEU A 77 -1.96 5.09 -5.77
C LEU A 77 -1.41 4.12 -6.82
N VAL A 78 -0.09 4.08 -7.02
CA VAL A 78 0.52 3.12 -7.95
C VAL A 78 0.34 1.69 -7.46
N ALA A 79 0.51 1.42 -6.16
CA ALA A 79 0.26 0.11 -5.57
C ALA A 79 -1.17 -0.37 -5.84
N PHE A 80 -2.15 0.51 -5.60
CA PHE A 80 -3.56 0.24 -5.86
C PHE A 80 -3.80 -0.08 -7.33
N ILE A 81 -3.32 0.76 -8.26
CA ILE A 81 -3.43 0.53 -9.70
C ILE A 81 -2.86 -0.84 -10.10
N LEU A 82 -1.69 -1.22 -9.57
CA LEU A 82 -1.09 -2.52 -9.86
C LEU A 82 -1.90 -3.70 -9.30
N ILE A 83 -2.50 -3.57 -8.13
CA ILE A 83 -3.42 -4.57 -7.57
C ILE A 83 -4.60 -4.78 -8.52
N PHE A 84 -5.26 -3.71 -8.95
CA PHE A 84 -6.39 -3.81 -9.89
C PHE A 84 -5.97 -4.34 -11.25
N ALA A 85 -4.86 -3.85 -11.80
CA ALA A 85 -4.33 -4.34 -13.07
C ALA A 85 -4.06 -5.86 -13.02
N SER A 86 -3.45 -6.34 -11.93
CA SER A 86 -3.19 -7.77 -11.75
C SER A 86 -4.48 -8.58 -11.58
N ALA A 87 -5.47 -8.05 -10.83
CA ALA A 87 -6.77 -8.70 -10.66
C ALA A 87 -7.53 -8.80 -11.99
N VAL A 88 -7.61 -7.71 -12.75
CA VAL A 88 -8.27 -7.66 -14.06
C VAL A 88 -7.59 -8.62 -15.04
N GLN A 89 -6.25 -8.64 -15.09
CA GLN A 89 -5.51 -9.56 -15.95
C GLN A 89 -5.82 -11.02 -15.62
N ARG A 90 -5.86 -11.40 -14.33
CA ARG A 90 -6.18 -12.75 -13.88
C ARG A 90 -7.59 -13.18 -14.29
N VAL A 91 -8.57 -12.31 -14.09
CA VAL A 91 -9.97 -12.57 -14.50
C VAL A 91 -10.08 -12.71 -16.02
N ALA A 92 -9.42 -11.83 -16.78
CA ALA A 92 -9.43 -11.88 -18.24
C ALA A 92 -8.81 -13.18 -18.78
N VAL A 93 -7.68 -13.62 -18.21
CA VAL A 93 -7.04 -14.89 -18.59
C VAL A 93 -7.92 -16.08 -18.25
N ALA A 94 -8.51 -16.11 -17.05
CA ALA A 94 -9.42 -17.19 -16.63
C ALA A 94 -10.64 -17.32 -17.56
N ARG A 95 -11.26 -16.20 -17.94
CA ARG A 95 -12.39 -16.20 -18.88
C ARG A 95 -12.02 -16.69 -20.28
N ARG A 96 -10.83 -16.34 -20.78
CA ARG A 96 -10.35 -16.83 -22.09
C ARG A 96 -10.17 -18.34 -22.08
N ALA A 97 -9.61 -18.90 -21.00
CA ALA A 97 -9.42 -20.34 -20.86
C ALA A 97 -10.75 -21.11 -20.89
N GLN A 98 -11.80 -20.58 -20.23
CA GLN A 98 -13.16 -21.16 -20.24
C GLN A 98 -13.83 -21.10 -21.62
N ALA A 99 -13.52 -20.10 -22.43
CA ALA A 99 -14.10 -19.98 -23.78
C ALA A 99 -13.45 -20.94 -24.80
N THR A 100 -12.28 -21.50 -24.47
CA THR A 100 -11.52 -22.41 -25.34
C THR A 100 -11.60 -23.88 -24.93
N SER A 101 -12.23 -24.18 -23.79
CA SER A 101 -12.49 -25.54 -23.27
C SER A 101 -13.89 -26.02 -23.66
#